data_AF-A0A7L3AXT9-F1
#
_entry.id   AF-A0A7L3AXT9-F1
#
_cell.length_a   1.000
_cell.length_b   1.000
_cell.length_c   1.000
_cell.angle_alpha   90.00
_cell.angle_beta   90.00
_cell.angle_gamma   90.00
#
_symmetry.space_group_name_H-M   'P 1'
#
loop_
_entity.id
_entity.type
_entity.pdbx_description
1 polymer ?
#
loop_
_entity_poly.entity_id
_entity_poly.type
_entity_poly.pdbx_seq_one_letter_code
_entity_poly.pdbx_strand_id
1 'polypeptide(L)'
;FIVWVFLGVFRGNPEQVKEYQDLLDPLLQHTSEGCPVVPKYYYVPADFVELEKKNPGSQKRFPSNSGRDGKFFLWGQAVYIIAKLLADKLVSPKDIDPIGRYVPPQDQRNVSMRFSNQGPLENDLVVHVALIAESQRLQVFLNTYGIQTQTPQQVEPIQIWAQKELVKAYFHLGVNDKLGLSGRPDRPIGCLGTSKIYRILGKTVVCYSIIFDLSDFYMSQDVMMLIDDIKNALQFIKQYWKMHGRPLFVVLIREDNIRGSRFNPILDMLAAFRKGIVGGVKVHVDRVQTLISGAVVEQLDFLRITETEEAPVFKSLEELDLPKHSKVKRQSSTPNASEFEQQPDVNINDWKNKSTYEILQKLNDCNCLASQALLLSILLKREGPNFITKEGTVAEHIERIYRRAGSKKLWSVVRFAASLLGKLVDSLAPSITNVLVQGKQVTLGAFGQEEAVISNPLSPAVIKNIIYEKCHLQDERDAVVQQELVIHIGWIISNSPELFSGMLKIRIGWIIHAMKHELKIRAGDMPAKDLYQMSPSEVKQLLLDILQPQQQGRSWLNRRQIDGSLNRTPAGFYDRVWQILERTPNGLIVAGKFLPQQPTLSDMTMYEMNFSLLVEDMLQNIDQPEYRQIIVEV
;
A
#
# COMPACT_ATOMS: atom_id res chain seq x y z
N PHE A 1 26.61 -7.32 -30.37
CA PHE A 1 26.09 -8.59 -30.92
C PHE A 1 26.15 -9.75 -29.93
N ILE A 2 27.27 -10.01 -29.26
CA ILE A 2 27.39 -11.09 -28.25
C ILE A 2 26.25 -11.08 -27.19
N VAL A 3 25.92 -9.90 -26.65
CA VAL A 3 24.81 -9.75 -25.68
C VAL A 3 23.45 -10.12 -26.29
N TRP A 4 23.24 -9.85 -27.58
CA TRP A 4 22.00 -10.19 -28.27
C TRP A 4 21.87 -11.69 -28.56
N VAL A 5 22.99 -12.37 -28.83
CA VAL A 5 23.06 -13.84 -28.87
C VAL A 5 22.65 -14.40 -27.50
N PHE A 6 23.24 -13.90 -26.43
CA PHE A 6 22.90 -14.30 -25.05
C PHE A 6 21.41 -14.09 -24.77
N LEU A 7 20.87 -12.92 -25.08
CA LEU A 7 19.46 -12.59 -24.90
C LEU A 7 18.52 -13.49 -25.74
N GLY A 8 18.89 -13.80 -26.97
CA GLY A 8 18.15 -14.68 -27.87
C GLY A 8 18.03 -16.10 -27.30
N VAL A 9 19.12 -16.65 -26.75
CA VAL A 9 19.10 -17.96 -26.08
C VAL A 9 18.15 -17.95 -24.87
N PHE A 10 18.24 -16.93 -24.02
CA PHE A 10 17.37 -16.81 -22.83
C PHE A 10 15.90 -16.58 -23.16
N ARG A 11 15.60 -15.99 -24.32
CA ARG A 11 14.23 -15.81 -24.84
C ARG A 11 13.72 -17.01 -25.64
N GLY A 12 14.57 -18.00 -25.92
CA GLY A 12 14.23 -19.14 -26.77
C GLY A 12 13.97 -18.76 -28.23
N ASN A 13 14.60 -17.69 -28.74
CA ASN A 13 14.47 -17.25 -30.13
C ASN A 13 15.71 -17.67 -30.95
N PRO A 14 15.67 -18.80 -31.68
CA PRO A 14 16.82 -19.30 -32.43
C PRO A 14 17.15 -18.46 -33.66
N GLU A 15 16.17 -17.77 -34.26
CA GLU A 15 16.39 -16.91 -35.43
C GLU A 15 17.26 -15.71 -35.05
N GLN A 16 16.93 -15.08 -33.91
CA GLN A 16 17.72 -13.99 -33.34
C GLN A 16 19.16 -14.41 -33.04
N VAL A 17 19.35 -15.61 -32.47
CA VAL A 17 20.69 -16.13 -32.17
C VAL A 17 21.51 -16.26 -33.44
N LYS A 18 20.93 -16.83 -34.50
CA LYS A 18 21.61 -17.03 -35.79
C LYS A 18 21.95 -15.70 -36.46
N GLU A 19 21.01 -14.77 -36.55
CA GLU A 19 21.23 -13.44 -37.13
C GLU A 19 22.40 -12.72 -36.48
N TYR A 20 22.46 -12.69 -35.14
CA TYR A 20 23.54 -12.00 -34.44
C TYR A 20 24.87 -12.77 -34.39
N GLN A 21 24.86 -14.08 -34.64
CA GLN A 21 26.09 -14.84 -34.90
C GLN A 21 26.66 -14.48 -36.27
N ASP A 22 25.83 -14.47 -37.31
CA ASP A 22 26.24 -14.11 -38.67
C ASP A 22 26.79 -12.67 -38.74
N LEU A 23 26.21 -11.74 -37.97
CA LEU A 23 26.70 -10.36 -37.85
C LEU A 23 27.98 -10.22 -37.00
N LEU A 24 28.25 -11.17 -36.10
CA LEU A 24 29.40 -11.13 -35.21
C LEU A 24 30.66 -11.70 -35.87
N ASP A 25 30.53 -12.78 -36.65
CA ASP A 25 31.63 -13.47 -37.31
C ASP A 25 32.60 -12.55 -38.09
N PRO A 26 32.16 -11.59 -38.93
CA PRO A 26 33.08 -10.69 -39.65
C PRO A 26 33.80 -9.69 -38.73
N LEU A 27 33.37 -9.54 -37.48
CA LEU A 27 33.98 -8.66 -36.49
C LEU A 27 34.96 -9.40 -35.55
N LEU A 28 35.12 -10.71 -35.67
CA LEU A 28 36.09 -11.44 -34.88
C LEU A 28 37.46 -11.39 -35.54
N GLN A 29 38.51 -11.21 -34.74
CA GLN A 29 39.89 -11.41 -35.17
C GLN A 29 40.27 -12.87 -34.96
N HIS A 30 41.35 -13.34 -35.61
CA HIS A 30 41.83 -14.71 -35.41
C HIS A 30 43.28 -14.67 -34.90
N THR A 31 43.63 -15.54 -33.96
CA THR A 31 45.03 -15.73 -33.54
C THR A 31 45.84 -16.40 -34.65
N SER A 32 47.16 -16.46 -34.47
CA SER A 32 48.06 -17.25 -35.32
C SER A 32 47.67 -18.73 -35.43
N GLU A 33 47.00 -19.27 -34.41
CA GLU A 33 46.45 -20.63 -34.36
C GLU A 33 45.01 -20.75 -34.92
N GLY A 34 44.43 -19.66 -35.42
CA GLY A 34 43.09 -19.65 -35.99
C GLY A 34 41.94 -19.57 -34.98
N CYS A 35 42.21 -19.27 -33.70
CA CYS A 35 41.18 -19.12 -32.69
C CYS A 35 40.53 -17.72 -32.74
N PRO A 36 39.19 -17.61 -32.63
CA PRO A 36 38.51 -16.32 -32.66
C PRO A 36 38.79 -15.48 -31.41
N VAL A 37 39.12 -14.20 -31.62
CA VAL A 37 39.45 -13.21 -30.60
C VAL A 37 38.53 -12.00 -30.74
N VAL A 38 37.95 -11.57 -29.62
CA VAL A 38 37.07 -10.41 -29.55
C VAL A 38 37.88 -9.11 -29.33
N PRO A 39 37.85 -8.14 -30.27
CA PRO A 39 38.43 -6.82 -30.05
C PRO A 39 37.70 -6.04 -28.95
N LYS A 40 38.43 -5.24 -28.16
CA LYS A 40 37.80 -4.41 -27.11
C LYS A 40 36.93 -3.29 -27.68
N TYR A 41 37.39 -2.63 -28.74
CA TYR A 41 36.65 -1.58 -29.43
C TYR A 41 37.14 -1.43 -30.88
N TYR A 42 36.35 -0.71 -31.68
CA TYR A 42 36.69 -0.32 -33.04
C TYR A 42 36.87 1.20 -33.10
N TYR A 43 37.93 1.67 -33.74
CA TYR A 43 38.26 3.09 -33.83
C TYR A 43 38.51 3.54 -35.27
N VAL A 44 38.29 4.83 -35.53
CA VAL A 44 38.66 5.49 -36.79
C VAL A 44 40.07 6.09 -36.63
N PRO A 45 41.00 5.91 -37.57
CA PRO A 45 42.33 6.50 -37.48
C PRO A 45 42.25 8.04 -37.47
N ALA A 46 43.21 8.69 -36.80
CA ALA A 46 43.19 10.14 -36.55
C ALA A 46 42.97 10.96 -37.82
N ASP A 47 43.60 10.56 -38.93
CA ASP A 47 43.54 11.24 -40.23
C ASP A 47 42.12 11.32 -40.82
N PHE A 48 41.24 10.37 -40.44
CA PHE A 48 39.88 10.26 -40.98
C PHE A 48 38.80 10.74 -40.00
N VAL A 49 39.17 11.19 -38.79
CA VAL A 49 38.20 11.62 -37.76
C VAL A 49 37.41 12.85 -38.20
N GLU A 50 38.06 13.81 -38.87
CA GLU A 50 37.41 15.02 -39.39
C GLU A 50 36.32 14.69 -40.44
N LEU A 51 36.56 13.65 -41.26
CA LEU A 51 35.60 13.20 -42.27
C LEU A 51 34.42 12.44 -41.63
N GLU A 52 34.67 11.63 -40.61
CA GLU A 52 33.61 10.97 -39.83
C GLU A 52 32.73 11.98 -39.08
N LYS A 53 33.31 13.08 -38.56
CA LYS A 53 32.53 14.16 -37.91
C LYS A 53 31.61 14.88 -38.90
N LYS A 54 32.06 15.08 -40.14
CA LYS A 54 31.26 15.72 -41.19
C LYS A 54 30.13 14.83 -41.70
N ASN A 55 30.38 13.52 -41.81
CA ASN A 55 29.36 12.55 -42.21
C ASN A 55 29.51 11.23 -41.39
N PRO A 56 28.73 11.08 -40.30
CA PRO A 56 28.83 9.92 -39.41
C PRO A 56 28.59 8.58 -40.13
N GLY A 57 29.44 7.60 -39.87
CA GLY A 57 29.37 6.27 -40.46
C GLY A 57 30.08 6.11 -41.80
N SER A 58 30.71 7.16 -42.33
CA SER A 58 31.37 7.14 -43.64
C SER A 58 32.73 6.44 -43.64
N GLN A 59 33.44 6.45 -42.51
CA GLN A 59 34.83 5.94 -42.43
C GLN A 59 34.91 4.49 -41.94
N LYS A 60 35.91 3.77 -42.47
CA LYS A 60 36.20 2.38 -42.04
C LYS A 60 36.81 2.38 -40.63
N ARG A 61 36.27 1.52 -39.75
CA ARG A 61 36.77 1.34 -38.39
C ARG A 61 37.73 0.16 -38.30
N PHE A 62 38.78 0.31 -37.50
CA PHE A 62 39.80 -0.72 -37.27
C PHE A 62 39.70 -1.25 -35.83
N PRO A 63 39.98 -2.55 -35.62
CA PRO A 63 39.94 -3.14 -34.29
C PRO A 63 41.11 -2.64 -33.42
N SER A 64 40.85 -2.50 -32.12
CA SER A 64 41.85 -2.09 -31.13
C SER A 64 43.03 -3.06 -31.02
N ASN A 65 44.17 -2.55 -30.56
CA ASN A 65 45.34 -3.38 -30.24
C ASN A 65 45.11 -4.30 -29.02
N SER A 66 44.15 -3.95 -28.16
CA SER A 66 43.63 -4.83 -27.09
C SER A 66 42.55 -5.74 -27.67
N GLY A 67 42.74 -7.06 -27.58
CA GLY A 67 41.98 -8.08 -28.31
C GLY A 67 42.69 -8.60 -29.56
N ARG A 68 44.02 -8.68 -29.52
CA ARG A 68 44.87 -9.37 -30.52
C ARG A 68 45.66 -10.49 -29.84
N ASP A 69 46.29 -11.34 -30.64
CA ASP A 69 47.14 -12.43 -30.18
C ASP A 69 48.16 -11.94 -29.12
N GLY A 70 48.13 -12.53 -27.92
CA GLY A 70 48.94 -12.14 -26.76
C GLY A 70 48.39 -11.00 -25.87
N LYS A 71 47.34 -10.27 -26.26
CA LYS A 71 46.70 -9.21 -25.44
C LYS A 71 45.17 -9.33 -25.44
N PHE A 72 44.65 -10.40 -24.86
CA PHE A 72 43.22 -10.69 -24.83
C PHE A 72 42.40 -9.68 -24.03
N PHE A 73 41.22 -9.32 -24.55
CA PHE A 73 40.20 -8.64 -23.78
C PHE A 73 39.40 -9.68 -22.99
N LEU A 74 39.88 -10.02 -21.79
CA LEU A 74 39.37 -11.14 -20.98
C LEU A 74 37.85 -11.12 -20.78
N TRP A 75 37.27 -9.96 -20.48
CA TRP A 75 35.83 -9.85 -20.26
C TRP A 75 35.02 -10.15 -21.53
N GLY A 76 35.34 -9.50 -22.65
CA GLY A 76 34.64 -9.75 -23.92
C GLY A 76 34.82 -11.18 -24.42
N GLN A 77 36.03 -11.74 -24.25
CA GLN A 77 36.33 -13.12 -24.62
C GLN A 77 35.55 -14.12 -23.75
N ALA A 78 35.47 -13.91 -22.44
CA ALA A 78 34.70 -14.77 -21.53
C ALA A 78 33.21 -14.78 -21.90
N VAL A 79 32.62 -13.60 -22.14
CA VAL A 79 31.20 -13.49 -22.52
C VAL A 79 30.95 -14.14 -23.89
N TYR A 80 31.87 -14.01 -24.84
CA TYR A 80 31.78 -14.70 -26.14
C TYR A 80 31.81 -16.22 -26.01
N ILE A 81 32.73 -16.76 -25.21
CA ILE A 81 32.83 -18.21 -24.97
C ILE A 81 31.53 -18.72 -24.34
N ILE A 82 31.04 -18.03 -23.30
CA ILE A 82 29.78 -18.41 -22.64
C ILE A 82 28.60 -18.37 -23.64
N ALA A 83 28.51 -17.31 -24.46
CA ALA A 83 27.46 -17.20 -25.47
C ALA A 83 27.52 -18.31 -26.52
N LYS A 84 28.72 -18.73 -26.93
CA LYS A 84 28.92 -19.85 -27.86
C LYS A 84 28.54 -21.18 -27.24
N LEU A 85 28.98 -21.46 -26.01
CA LEU A 85 28.60 -22.66 -25.27
C LEU A 85 27.07 -22.78 -25.08
N LEU A 86 26.41 -21.65 -24.84
CA LEU A 86 24.95 -21.57 -24.75
C LEU A 86 24.26 -21.81 -26.09
N ALA A 87 24.75 -21.19 -27.17
CA ALA A 87 24.19 -21.36 -28.51
C ALA A 87 24.35 -22.79 -29.03
N ASP A 88 25.49 -23.43 -28.75
CA ASP A 88 25.81 -24.80 -29.10
C ASP A 88 25.15 -25.82 -28.15
N LYS A 89 24.38 -25.36 -27.15
CA LYS A 89 23.68 -26.17 -26.13
C LYS A 89 24.60 -27.06 -25.28
N LEU A 90 25.88 -26.70 -25.17
CA LEU A 90 26.85 -27.36 -24.29
C LEU A 90 26.67 -26.95 -22.83
N VAL A 91 26.12 -25.76 -22.61
CA VAL A 91 25.71 -25.25 -21.29
C VAL A 91 24.23 -24.88 -21.36
N SER A 92 23.46 -25.20 -20.33
CA SER A 92 22.06 -24.81 -20.24
C SER A 92 21.90 -23.45 -19.55
N PRO A 93 20.83 -22.68 -19.84
CA PRO A 93 20.55 -21.45 -19.09
C PRO A 93 20.45 -21.65 -17.57
N LYS A 94 20.07 -22.85 -17.11
CA LYS A 94 19.96 -23.20 -15.67
C LYS A 94 21.32 -23.22 -14.98
N ASP A 95 22.39 -23.54 -15.69
CA ASP A 95 23.74 -23.64 -15.13
C ASP A 95 24.36 -22.25 -14.85
N ILE A 96 23.87 -21.22 -15.53
CA ILE A 96 24.36 -19.82 -15.42
C ILE A 96 23.43 -18.97 -14.55
N ASP A 97 22.20 -19.43 -14.30
CA ASP A 97 21.21 -18.73 -13.49
C ASP A 97 20.91 -19.47 -12.17
N PRO A 98 21.80 -19.37 -11.16
CA PRO A 98 21.64 -20.04 -9.87
C PRO A 98 20.45 -19.51 -9.06
N ILE A 99 19.89 -18.35 -9.44
CA ILE A 99 18.76 -17.70 -8.76
C ILE A 99 17.43 -18.06 -9.45
N GLY A 100 17.47 -18.70 -10.62
CA GLY A 100 16.28 -19.14 -11.37
C GLY A 100 15.42 -18.00 -11.90
N ARG A 101 16.02 -16.83 -12.18
CA ARG A 101 15.31 -15.65 -12.68
C ARG A 101 14.73 -15.84 -14.09
N TYR A 102 15.36 -16.66 -14.91
CA TYR A 102 14.95 -17.03 -16.27
C TYR A 102 14.65 -18.53 -16.34
N VAL A 103 13.38 -18.87 -16.13
CA VAL A 103 12.86 -20.23 -16.30
C VAL A 103 12.05 -20.28 -17.60
N PRO A 104 12.37 -21.18 -18.55
CA PRO A 104 11.57 -21.38 -19.75
C PRO A 104 10.10 -21.64 -19.41
N PRO A 105 9.12 -21.15 -20.21
CA PRO A 105 7.68 -21.26 -19.91
C PRO A 105 7.20 -22.68 -19.56
N GLN A 106 7.84 -23.69 -20.13
CA GLN A 106 7.51 -25.10 -19.94
C GLN A 106 7.94 -25.62 -18.56
N ASP A 107 9.00 -25.06 -17.98
CA ASP A 107 9.57 -25.44 -16.68
C ASP A 107 9.07 -24.56 -15.53
N GLN A 108 8.31 -23.49 -15.81
CA GLN A 108 7.82 -22.51 -14.83
C GLN A 108 6.96 -23.13 -13.72
N ARG A 109 6.34 -24.29 -13.97
CA ARG A 109 5.53 -25.00 -12.98
C ARG A 109 6.38 -25.68 -11.90
N ASN A 110 7.57 -26.17 -12.22
CA ASN A 110 8.32 -27.07 -11.32
C ASN A 110 9.37 -26.36 -10.45
N VAL A 111 9.44 -25.02 -10.46
CA VAL A 111 10.46 -24.29 -9.69
C VAL A 111 9.87 -23.74 -8.41
N SER A 112 10.42 -24.17 -7.27
CA SER A 112 10.18 -23.57 -5.95
C SER A 112 10.78 -22.16 -5.92
N MET A 113 10.09 -21.17 -6.49
CA MET A 113 10.58 -19.80 -6.57
C MET A 113 9.91 -18.91 -5.53
N ARG A 114 10.74 -18.22 -4.75
CA ARG A 114 10.34 -17.14 -3.82
C ARG A 114 9.83 -15.87 -4.53
N PHE A 115 10.00 -15.75 -5.85
CA PHE A 115 9.75 -14.51 -6.60
C PHE A 115 8.71 -14.69 -7.72
N SER A 116 7.62 -13.94 -7.61
CA SER A 116 6.43 -13.93 -8.47
C SER A 116 6.62 -13.28 -9.86
N ASN A 117 7.84 -13.25 -10.40
CA ASN A 117 8.15 -12.62 -11.69
C ASN A 117 8.22 -13.65 -12.82
N GLN A 118 7.09 -14.24 -13.16
CA GLN A 118 6.92 -15.01 -14.40
C GLN A 118 5.70 -14.49 -15.15
N GLY A 119 5.67 -14.59 -16.49
CA GLY A 119 4.71 -13.93 -17.39
C GLY A 119 3.22 -14.30 -17.16
N PRO A 120 2.32 -13.84 -18.03
CA PRO A 120 0.88 -14.09 -17.90
C PRO A 120 0.59 -15.58 -18.10
N LEU A 121 0.46 -16.32 -17.00
CA LEU A 121 -0.18 -17.63 -16.98
C LEU A 121 -1.69 -17.39 -16.89
N GLU A 122 -2.47 -17.95 -17.82
CA GLU A 122 -3.92 -18.06 -17.67
C GLU A 122 -4.24 -18.95 -16.46
N ASN A 123 -4.39 -18.32 -15.30
CA ASN A 123 -4.62 -19.03 -14.06
C ASN A 123 -6.12 -19.12 -13.78
N ASP A 124 -6.72 -20.30 -14.01
CA ASP A 124 -7.99 -20.69 -13.37
C ASP A 124 -7.75 -21.08 -11.90
N LEU A 125 -7.16 -20.14 -11.14
CA LEU A 125 -6.78 -20.36 -9.75
C LEU A 125 -8.01 -20.40 -8.85
N VAL A 126 -8.13 -21.48 -8.08
CA VAL A 126 -9.10 -21.60 -6.98
C VAL A 126 -8.38 -21.30 -5.67
N VAL A 127 -8.81 -20.25 -4.98
CA VAL A 127 -8.28 -19.90 -3.65
C VAL A 127 -8.95 -20.78 -2.60
N HIS A 128 -8.16 -21.45 -1.77
CA HIS A 128 -8.67 -22.19 -0.61
C HIS A 128 -8.92 -21.21 0.53
N VAL A 129 -10.09 -21.29 1.16
CA VAL A 129 -10.47 -20.38 2.25
C VAL A 129 -10.89 -21.17 3.47
N ALA A 130 -10.28 -20.85 4.62
CA ALA A 130 -10.68 -21.38 5.91
C ALA A 130 -11.34 -20.28 6.74
N LEU A 131 -12.54 -20.56 7.25
CA LEU A 131 -13.29 -19.64 8.09
C LEU A 131 -13.07 -19.97 9.57
N ILE A 132 -12.45 -19.06 10.31
CA ILE A 132 -12.14 -19.22 11.74
C ILE A 132 -12.99 -18.27 12.56
N ALA A 133 -13.76 -18.78 13.51
CA ALA A 133 -14.50 -17.98 14.47
C ALA A 133 -13.67 -17.77 15.74
N GLU A 134 -13.61 -16.55 16.26
CA GLU A 134 -12.82 -16.26 17.47
C GLU A 134 -13.37 -16.91 18.75
N SER A 135 -14.64 -17.34 18.76
CA SER A 135 -15.31 -17.99 19.90
C SER A 135 -16.26 -19.12 19.46
N GLN A 136 -16.42 -20.14 20.32
CA GLN A 136 -17.43 -21.18 20.13
C GLN A 136 -18.86 -20.60 20.04
N ARG A 137 -19.13 -19.53 20.79
CA ARG A 137 -20.43 -18.85 20.78
C ARG A 137 -20.77 -18.32 19.38
N LEU A 138 -19.78 -17.71 18.74
CA LEU A 138 -19.89 -17.19 17.38
C LEU A 138 -20.03 -18.33 16.36
N GLN A 139 -19.27 -19.40 16.52
CA GLN A 139 -19.39 -20.60 15.67
C GLN A 139 -20.83 -21.14 15.66
N VAL A 140 -21.42 -21.34 16.84
CA VAL A 140 -22.80 -21.84 16.96
C VAL A 140 -23.79 -20.88 16.28
N PHE A 141 -23.60 -19.57 16.47
CA PHE A 141 -24.44 -18.56 15.83
C PHE A 141 -24.33 -18.61 14.30
N LEU A 142 -23.13 -18.67 13.72
CA LEU A 142 -22.93 -18.77 12.27
C LEU A 142 -23.49 -20.08 11.69
N ASN A 143 -23.43 -21.17 12.45
CA ASN A 143 -23.99 -22.46 12.05
C ASN A 143 -25.52 -22.40 11.87
N THR A 144 -26.23 -21.52 12.60
CA THR A 144 -27.67 -21.31 12.38
C THR A 144 -28.01 -20.74 11.00
N TYR A 145 -27.03 -20.10 10.34
CA TYR A 145 -27.13 -19.59 8.97
C TYR A 145 -26.52 -20.56 7.95
N GLY A 146 -26.14 -21.77 8.36
CA GLY A 146 -25.52 -22.78 7.50
C GLY A 146 -24.10 -22.42 7.05
N ILE A 147 -23.39 -21.60 7.84
CA ILE A 147 -21.99 -21.25 7.62
C ILE A 147 -21.13 -22.10 8.55
N GLN A 148 -20.28 -22.96 7.97
CA GLN A 148 -19.37 -23.81 8.73
C GLN A 148 -18.07 -23.05 9.02
N THR A 149 -17.70 -22.96 10.29
CA THR A 149 -16.44 -22.34 10.75
C THR A 149 -15.75 -23.25 11.76
N GLN A 150 -14.47 -23.02 12.04
CA GLN A 150 -13.71 -23.70 13.09
C GLN A 150 -13.28 -22.72 14.19
N THR A 151 -13.16 -23.17 15.44
CA THR A 151 -12.51 -22.38 16.50
C THR A 151 -11.00 -22.65 16.53
N PRO A 152 -10.17 -21.76 17.11
CA PRO A 152 -8.73 -22.00 17.23
C PRO A 152 -8.40 -23.34 17.90
N GLN A 153 -9.15 -23.74 18.93
CA GLN A 153 -8.96 -25.04 19.60
C GLN A 153 -9.25 -26.25 18.67
N GLN A 154 -10.22 -26.14 17.76
CA GLN A 154 -10.56 -27.21 16.82
C GLN A 154 -9.55 -27.37 15.66
N VAL A 155 -8.66 -26.40 15.49
CA VAL A 155 -7.65 -26.40 14.41
C VAL A 155 -6.37 -27.12 14.87
N GLU A 156 -6.20 -27.34 16.17
CA GLU A 156 -5.09 -28.11 16.73
C GLU A 156 -4.97 -29.50 16.06
N PRO A 157 -3.74 -29.97 15.76
CA PRO A 157 -2.44 -29.47 16.22
C PRO A 157 -1.87 -28.29 15.39
N ILE A 158 -2.58 -27.80 14.37
CA ILE A 158 -2.11 -26.69 13.54
C ILE A 158 -2.32 -25.38 14.30
N GLN A 159 -1.28 -24.55 14.36
CA GLN A 159 -1.36 -23.27 15.04
C GLN A 159 -1.77 -22.16 14.08
N ILE A 160 -2.66 -21.27 14.53
CA ILE A 160 -3.02 -20.05 13.81
C ILE A 160 -2.23 -18.90 14.41
N TRP A 161 -1.42 -18.22 13.61
CA TRP A 161 -0.60 -17.09 14.05
C TRP A 161 -1.09 -15.78 13.45
N ALA A 162 -0.89 -14.69 14.20
CA ALA A 162 -0.95 -13.35 13.65
C ALA A 162 0.21 -13.14 12.67
N GLN A 163 0.01 -12.28 11.67
CA GLN A 163 1.05 -11.93 10.71
C GLN A 163 2.32 -11.37 11.39
N LYS A 164 2.19 -10.61 12.50
CA LYS A 164 3.33 -10.09 13.28
C LYS A 164 4.24 -11.20 13.83
N GLU A 165 3.69 -12.33 14.24
CA GLU A 165 4.48 -13.46 14.74
C GLU A 165 5.31 -14.10 13.62
N LEU A 166 4.76 -14.12 12.40
CA LEU A 166 5.51 -14.52 11.22
C LEU A 166 6.63 -13.52 10.90
N VAL A 167 6.41 -12.21 11.08
CA VAL A 167 7.49 -11.20 10.92
C VAL A 167 8.62 -11.43 11.92
N LYS A 168 8.30 -11.71 13.20
CA LYS A 168 9.30 -12.12 14.21
C LYS A 168 10.08 -13.36 13.79
N ALA A 169 9.40 -14.37 13.24
CA ALA A 169 10.08 -15.55 12.73
C ALA A 169 11.07 -15.20 11.61
N TYR A 170 10.67 -14.34 10.66
CA TYR A 170 11.53 -13.91 9.56
C TYR A 170 12.61 -12.89 9.96
N PHE A 171 12.55 -12.25 11.13
CA PHE A 171 13.60 -11.35 11.62
C PHE A 171 14.95 -12.07 11.68
N HIS A 172 14.94 -13.32 12.16
CA HIS A 172 16.12 -14.19 12.25
C HIS A 172 16.70 -14.61 10.89
N LEU A 173 16.01 -14.34 9.79
CA LEU A 173 16.52 -14.63 8.45
C LEU A 173 17.73 -13.74 8.15
N GLY A 174 18.91 -14.36 8.01
CA GLY A 174 20.15 -13.66 7.65
C GLY A 174 20.85 -12.98 8.81
N VAL A 175 20.46 -13.26 10.06
CA VAL A 175 21.22 -12.85 11.24
C VAL A 175 22.57 -13.56 11.24
N ASN A 176 23.65 -12.80 11.39
CA ASN A 176 25.00 -13.33 11.50
C ASN A 176 25.87 -12.34 12.28
N ASP A 177 26.10 -12.64 13.55
CA ASP A 177 26.87 -11.78 14.46
C ASP A 177 28.32 -11.61 14.02
N LYS A 178 28.94 -12.64 13.42
CA LYS A 178 30.32 -12.55 12.91
C LYS A 178 30.47 -11.55 11.77
N LEU A 179 29.42 -11.38 10.97
CA LEU A 179 29.37 -10.44 9.85
C LEU A 179 28.68 -9.12 10.21
N GLY A 180 28.21 -8.96 11.45
CA GLY A 180 27.44 -7.79 11.89
C GLY A 180 26.08 -7.64 11.20
N LEU A 181 25.51 -8.74 10.68
CA LEU A 181 24.22 -8.73 9.99
C LEU A 181 23.09 -8.91 11.01
N SER A 182 22.23 -7.90 11.13
CA SER A 182 21.11 -7.87 12.09
C SER A 182 19.84 -8.60 11.60
N GLY A 183 19.88 -9.25 10.44
CA GLY A 183 18.73 -9.98 9.88
C GLY A 183 17.78 -9.14 9.03
N ARG A 184 16.55 -9.64 8.83
CA ARG A 184 15.53 -8.99 8.01
C ARG A 184 14.90 -7.82 8.79
N PRO A 185 14.77 -6.62 8.18
CA PRO A 185 14.08 -5.51 8.84
C PRO A 185 12.61 -5.84 9.11
N ASP A 186 12.05 -5.24 10.16
CA ASP A 186 10.66 -5.37 10.57
C ASP A 186 9.72 -4.83 9.48
N ARG A 187 9.31 -5.70 8.57
CA ARG A 187 8.46 -5.39 7.42
C ARG A 187 7.30 -6.36 7.35
N PRO A 188 6.06 -5.85 7.21
CA PRO A 188 4.88 -6.70 7.15
C PRO A 188 4.97 -7.69 5.98
N ILE A 189 4.46 -8.91 6.21
CA ILE A 189 4.35 -9.96 5.19
C ILE A 189 2.98 -9.84 4.52
N GLY A 190 2.96 -9.59 3.20
CA GLY A 190 1.71 -9.39 2.46
C GLY A 190 0.86 -10.66 2.30
N CYS A 191 -0.31 -10.51 1.68
CA CYS A 191 -1.31 -11.58 1.50
C CYS A 191 -0.76 -12.85 0.84
N LEU A 192 0.22 -12.75 -0.07
CA LEU A 192 0.83 -13.93 -0.71
C LEU A 192 1.69 -14.74 0.27
N GLY A 193 2.33 -14.09 1.25
CA GLY A 193 3.10 -14.78 2.27
C GLY A 193 2.18 -15.40 3.32
N THR A 194 1.19 -14.66 3.80
CA THR A 194 0.23 -15.18 4.79
C THR A 194 -0.68 -16.28 4.23
N SER A 195 -0.84 -16.38 2.90
CA SER A 195 -1.63 -17.45 2.27
C SER A 195 -0.88 -18.78 2.09
N LYS A 196 0.28 -18.93 2.75
CA LYS A 196 1.07 -20.16 2.79
C LYS A 196 0.92 -20.86 4.13
N ILE A 197 1.26 -22.13 4.13
CA ILE A 197 1.44 -22.92 5.34
C ILE A 197 2.93 -22.92 5.68
N TYR A 198 3.26 -22.72 6.94
CA TYR A 198 4.62 -22.70 7.43
C TYR A 198 4.92 -23.90 8.30
N ARG A 199 6.13 -24.44 8.18
CA ARG A 199 6.66 -25.42 9.13
C ARG A 199 7.79 -24.77 9.92
N ILE A 200 7.54 -24.53 11.21
CA ILE A 200 8.40 -23.75 12.10
C ILE A 200 8.62 -24.57 13.37
N LEU A 201 9.88 -24.88 13.70
CA LEU A 201 10.25 -25.65 14.90
C LEU A 201 9.43 -26.95 15.08
N GLY A 202 9.19 -27.68 13.98
CA GLY A 202 8.40 -28.91 13.96
C GLY A 202 6.88 -28.73 14.02
N LYS A 203 6.37 -27.50 14.19
CA LYS A 203 4.95 -27.17 14.22
C LYS A 203 4.46 -26.71 12.84
N THR A 204 3.23 -27.06 12.51
CA THR A 204 2.53 -26.54 11.32
C THR A 204 1.77 -25.29 11.71
N VAL A 205 2.01 -24.21 10.97
CA VAL A 205 1.50 -22.87 11.27
C VAL A 205 0.78 -22.33 10.04
N VAL A 206 -0.37 -21.70 10.25
CA VAL A 206 -1.09 -20.93 9.25
C VAL A 206 -1.29 -19.51 9.75
N CYS A 207 -1.19 -18.52 8.88
CA CYS A 207 -1.32 -17.11 9.27
C CYS A 207 -2.59 -16.49 8.67
N TYR A 208 -3.27 -15.63 9.42
CA TYR A 208 -4.27 -14.74 8.85
C TYR A 208 -3.60 -13.46 8.32
N SER A 209 -4.23 -12.83 7.33
CA SER A 209 -3.72 -11.60 6.71
C SER A 209 -3.78 -10.40 7.67
N ILE A 210 -2.90 -9.42 7.48
CA ILE A 210 -2.82 -8.17 8.26
C ILE A 210 -4.16 -7.42 8.33
N ILE A 211 -5.04 -7.62 7.34
CA ILE A 211 -6.38 -7.01 7.30
C ILE A 211 -7.25 -7.38 8.51
N PHE A 212 -6.95 -8.49 9.21
CA PHE A 212 -7.67 -8.96 10.41
C PHE A 212 -6.97 -8.59 11.73
N ASP A 213 -5.80 -7.93 11.66
CA ASP A 213 -5.10 -7.43 12.83
C ASP A 213 -5.75 -6.10 13.28
N LEU A 214 -6.02 -5.99 14.58
CA LEU A 214 -6.64 -4.83 15.23
C LEU A 214 -5.63 -4.03 16.08
N SER A 215 -4.38 -4.48 16.15
CA SER A 215 -3.40 -3.91 17.07
C SER A 215 -2.94 -2.50 16.68
N ASP A 216 -2.89 -2.17 15.38
CA ASP A 216 -2.33 -0.90 14.92
C ASP A 216 -3.39 0.14 14.58
N PHE A 217 -4.39 -0.20 13.75
CA PHE A 217 -5.40 0.75 13.27
C PHE A 217 -6.83 0.19 13.22
N TYR A 218 -7.83 1.06 13.32
CA TYR A 218 -9.23 0.67 13.54
C TYR A 218 -10.04 0.51 12.26
N MET A 219 -9.50 0.83 11.09
CA MET A 219 -10.25 0.78 9.83
C MET A 219 -10.85 -0.61 9.54
N SER A 220 -10.17 -1.68 9.95
CA SER A 220 -10.63 -3.07 9.82
C SER A 220 -11.85 -3.41 10.69
N GLN A 221 -12.21 -2.54 11.65
CA GLN A 221 -13.44 -2.67 12.43
C GLN A 221 -14.68 -2.21 11.67
N ASP A 222 -14.51 -1.41 10.60
CA ASP A 222 -15.60 -1.15 9.67
C ASP A 222 -15.82 -2.38 8.79
N VAL A 223 -16.99 -2.98 8.96
CA VAL A 223 -17.42 -4.18 8.25
C VAL A 223 -17.34 -4.03 6.72
N MET A 224 -17.76 -2.87 6.19
CA MET A 224 -17.78 -2.69 4.73
C MET A 224 -16.36 -2.57 4.17
N MET A 225 -15.46 -1.92 4.91
CA MET A 225 -14.03 -1.89 4.57
C MET A 225 -13.44 -3.29 4.57
N LEU A 226 -13.69 -4.06 5.63
CA LEU A 226 -13.17 -5.41 5.75
C LEU A 226 -13.63 -6.30 4.58
N ILE A 227 -14.89 -6.18 4.16
CA ILE A 227 -15.42 -6.92 2.99
C ILE A 227 -14.67 -6.52 1.71
N ASP A 228 -14.44 -5.23 1.49
CA ASP A 228 -13.69 -4.74 0.34
C ASP A 228 -12.24 -5.23 0.38
N ASP A 229 -11.56 -5.14 1.53
CA ASP A 229 -10.19 -5.60 1.72
C ASP A 229 -10.03 -7.10 1.49
N ILE A 230 -11.00 -7.91 1.93
CA ILE A 230 -11.04 -9.35 1.64
C ILE A 230 -11.17 -9.60 0.13
N LYS A 231 -12.08 -8.91 -0.57
CA LYS A 231 -12.24 -9.06 -2.02
C LYS A 231 -10.96 -8.67 -2.76
N ASN A 232 -10.34 -7.56 -2.37
CA ASN A 232 -9.09 -7.09 -2.96
C ASN A 232 -7.94 -8.07 -2.70
N ALA A 233 -7.84 -8.61 -1.49
CA ALA A 233 -6.84 -9.61 -1.15
C ALA A 233 -7.01 -10.89 -2.00
N LEU A 234 -8.24 -11.36 -2.20
CA LEU A 234 -8.53 -12.52 -3.05
C LEU A 234 -8.19 -12.24 -4.52
N GLN A 235 -8.53 -11.07 -5.04
CA GLN A 235 -8.18 -10.66 -6.40
C GLN A 235 -6.66 -10.56 -6.60
N PHE A 236 -5.96 -9.98 -5.62
CA PHE A 236 -4.51 -9.90 -5.61
C PHE A 236 -3.88 -11.29 -5.61
N ILE A 237 -4.38 -12.21 -4.79
CA ILE A 237 -3.93 -13.61 -4.80
C ILE A 237 -4.19 -14.25 -6.17
N LYS A 238 -5.38 -14.08 -6.76
CA LYS A 238 -5.70 -14.61 -8.10
C LYS A 238 -4.72 -14.11 -9.17
N GLN A 239 -4.37 -12.83 -9.15
CA GLN A 239 -3.50 -12.21 -10.15
C GLN A 239 -2.01 -12.57 -9.98
N TYR A 240 -1.53 -12.64 -8.74
CA TYR A 240 -0.09 -12.72 -8.45
C TYR A 240 0.38 -14.06 -7.89
N TRP A 241 -0.53 -15.00 -7.58
CA TRP A 241 -0.15 -16.34 -7.14
C TRP A 241 0.35 -17.18 -8.31
N LYS A 242 1.63 -17.56 -8.24
CA LYS A 242 2.32 -18.34 -9.28
C LYS A 242 3.02 -19.59 -8.73
N MET A 243 2.85 -19.86 -7.43
CA MET A 243 3.50 -20.98 -6.76
C MET A 243 2.76 -22.30 -7.02
N HIS A 244 3.49 -23.41 -6.98
CA HIS A 244 2.94 -24.74 -7.20
C HIS A 244 2.16 -25.20 -5.96
N GLY A 245 0.84 -25.14 -6.03
CA GLY A 245 -0.07 -25.41 -4.92
C GLY A 245 -1.12 -24.30 -4.77
N ARG A 246 -2.22 -24.58 -4.08
CA ARG A 246 -3.30 -23.60 -3.90
C ARG A 246 -3.01 -22.69 -2.70
N PRO A 247 -3.34 -21.40 -2.78
CA PRO A 247 -3.22 -20.49 -1.64
C PRO A 247 -4.28 -20.80 -0.59
N LEU A 248 -3.89 -20.84 0.68
CA LEU A 248 -4.79 -20.97 1.82
C LEU A 248 -4.99 -19.61 2.49
N PHE A 249 -6.14 -18.98 2.25
CA PHE A 249 -6.49 -17.70 2.84
C PHE A 249 -7.38 -17.89 4.09
N VAL A 250 -6.85 -17.54 5.26
CA VAL A 250 -7.57 -17.66 6.54
C VAL A 250 -8.35 -16.38 6.83
N VAL A 251 -9.67 -16.54 6.98
CA VAL A 251 -10.59 -15.46 7.36
C VAL A 251 -10.92 -15.59 8.83
N LEU A 252 -10.47 -14.62 9.64
CA LEU A 252 -10.82 -14.53 11.05
C LEU A 252 -12.10 -13.71 11.22
N ILE A 253 -13.14 -14.32 11.78
CA ILE A 253 -14.43 -13.69 12.06
C ILE A 253 -14.51 -13.40 13.55
N ARG A 254 -14.71 -12.11 13.89
CA ARG A 254 -14.89 -11.66 15.27
C ARG A 254 -16.36 -11.35 15.56
N GLU A 255 -16.73 -11.38 16.84
CA GLU A 255 -18.08 -11.05 17.28
C GLU A 255 -18.44 -9.59 16.98
N ASP A 256 -17.46 -8.68 17.07
CA ASP A 256 -17.65 -7.25 16.80
C ASP A 256 -18.01 -6.97 15.32
N ASN A 257 -17.56 -7.83 14.40
CA ASN A 257 -17.96 -7.72 12.99
C ASN A 257 -19.47 -7.99 12.83
N ILE A 258 -20.04 -8.86 13.66
CA ILE A 258 -21.42 -9.36 13.53
C ILE A 258 -22.43 -8.55 14.34
N ARG A 259 -21.97 -7.71 15.26
CA ARG A 259 -22.83 -6.83 16.06
C ARG A 259 -23.24 -5.57 15.28
N GLY A 260 -24.55 -5.34 15.14
CA GLY A 260 -25.14 -4.08 14.65
C GLY A 260 -25.88 -4.18 13.32
N SER A 261 -26.25 -3.01 12.78
CA SER A 261 -27.09 -2.85 11.56
C SER A 261 -26.44 -3.36 10.26
N ARG A 262 -25.11 -3.55 10.24
CA ARG A 262 -24.35 -3.99 9.06
C ARG A 262 -24.02 -5.50 9.06
N PHE A 263 -24.85 -6.32 9.71
CA PHE A 263 -24.68 -7.78 9.74
C PHE A 263 -24.99 -8.45 8.39
N ASN A 264 -26.04 -8.00 7.68
CA ASN A 264 -26.46 -8.60 6.41
C ASN A 264 -25.33 -8.63 5.35
N PRO A 265 -24.55 -7.55 5.13
CA PRO A 265 -23.41 -7.57 4.21
C PRO A 265 -22.36 -8.65 4.50
N ILE A 266 -22.08 -8.94 5.77
CA ILE A 266 -21.15 -10.04 6.13
C ILE A 266 -21.77 -11.37 5.80
N LEU A 267 -23.06 -11.57 6.13
CA LEU A 267 -23.73 -12.82 5.77
C LEU A 267 -23.75 -13.03 4.26
N ASP A 268 -23.98 -11.98 3.47
CA ASP A 268 -23.95 -12.05 2.02
C ASP A 268 -22.55 -12.45 1.50
N MET A 269 -21.49 -11.90 2.10
CA MET A 269 -20.12 -12.30 1.80
C MET A 269 -19.84 -13.77 2.18
N LEU A 270 -20.25 -14.21 3.37
CA LEU A 270 -20.09 -15.59 3.83
C LEU A 270 -20.92 -16.58 3.00
N ALA A 271 -22.09 -16.16 2.52
CA ALA A 271 -22.89 -16.91 1.57
C ALA A 271 -22.21 -16.98 0.19
N ALA A 272 -21.56 -15.91 -0.26
CA ALA A 272 -20.78 -15.89 -1.51
C ALA A 272 -19.58 -16.84 -1.44
N PHE A 273 -18.91 -16.91 -0.28
CA PHE A 273 -17.86 -17.89 0.01
C PHE A 273 -18.37 -19.33 -0.19
N ARG A 274 -19.56 -19.65 0.33
CA ARG A 274 -20.19 -20.97 0.14
C ARG A 274 -20.60 -21.24 -1.31
N LYS A 275 -21.04 -20.21 -2.05
CA LYS A 275 -21.35 -20.32 -3.49
C LYS A 275 -20.09 -20.56 -4.35
N GLY A 276 -18.90 -20.32 -3.81
CA GLY A 276 -17.62 -20.57 -4.46
C GLY A 276 -17.13 -19.46 -5.39
N ILE A 277 -17.77 -18.28 -5.38
CA ILE A 277 -17.32 -17.11 -6.13
C ILE A 277 -17.45 -15.86 -5.27
N VAL A 278 -16.32 -15.16 -5.07
CA VAL A 278 -16.26 -13.89 -4.33
C VAL A 278 -15.49 -12.87 -5.16
N GLY A 279 -16.13 -11.75 -5.52
CA GLY A 279 -15.48 -10.66 -6.27
C GLY A 279 -14.86 -11.09 -7.61
N GLY A 280 -15.46 -12.08 -8.31
CA GLY A 280 -14.92 -12.63 -9.56
C GLY A 280 -13.77 -13.64 -9.39
N VAL A 281 -13.48 -14.05 -8.15
CA VAL A 281 -12.47 -15.06 -7.81
C VAL A 281 -13.16 -16.36 -7.44
N LYS A 282 -12.70 -17.49 -7.99
CA LYS A 282 -13.17 -18.81 -7.61
C LYS A 282 -12.58 -19.19 -6.26
N VAL A 283 -13.43 -19.58 -5.33
CA VAL A 283 -13.06 -19.89 -3.95
C VAL A 283 -13.60 -21.27 -3.58
N HIS A 284 -12.81 -22.02 -2.82
CA HIS A 284 -13.24 -23.27 -2.21
C HIS A 284 -13.05 -23.20 -0.70
N VAL A 285 -14.16 -23.34 0.03
CA VAL A 285 -14.20 -23.22 1.49
C VAL A 285 -14.29 -24.61 2.09
N ASP A 286 -13.38 -24.91 3.02
CA ASP A 286 -13.40 -26.16 3.77
C ASP A 286 -12.59 -26.01 5.08
N ARG A 287 -12.46 -27.09 5.85
CA ARG A 287 -11.66 -27.15 7.08
C ARG A 287 -10.18 -27.02 6.79
N VAL A 288 -9.42 -26.39 7.70
CA VAL A 288 -7.96 -26.23 7.56
C VAL A 288 -7.29 -27.59 7.31
N GLN A 289 -7.70 -28.64 8.02
CA GLN A 289 -7.11 -29.98 7.90
C GLN A 289 -7.26 -30.61 6.51
N THR A 290 -8.35 -30.33 5.78
CA THR A 290 -8.55 -30.87 4.42
C THR A 290 -7.76 -30.06 3.39
N LEU A 291 -7.73 -28.74 3.57
CA LEU A 291 -7.07 -27.80 2.66
C LEU A 291 -5.54 -27.91 2.66
N ILE A 292 -4.91 -28.39 3.75
CA ILE A 292 -3.44 -28.57 3.84
C ILE A 292 -2.89 -29.43 2.70
N SER A 293 -3.62 -30.47 2.30
CA SER A 293 -3.16 -31.43 1.27
C SER A 293 -2.89 -30.79 -0.09
N GLY A 294 -3.59 -29.69 -0.42
CA GLY A 294 -3.44 -28.97 -1.68
C GLY A 294 -2.70 -27.64 -1.57
N ALA A 295 -2.28 -27.25 -0.36
CA ALA A 295 -1.71 -25.94 -0.08
C ALA A 295 -0.17 -25.92 -0.17
N VAL A 296 0.40 -24.74 -0.39
CA VAL A 296 1.86 -24.54 -0.41
C VAL A 296 2.40 -24.56 1.02
N VAL A 297 3.37 -25.44 1.27
CA VAL A 297 4.09 -25.54 2.56
C VAL A 297 5.51 -24.99 2.41
N GLU A 298 5.86 -23.99 3.22
CA GLU A 298 7.19 -23.39 3.30
C GLU A 298 7.85 -23.76 4.63
N GLN A 299 9.04 -24.36 4.57
CA GLN A 299 9.80 -24.77 5.74
C GLN A 299 10.81 -23.68 6.12
N LEU A 300 10.75 -23.16 7.36
CA LEU A 300 11.65 -22.12 7.84
C LEU A 300 12.85 -22.72 8.58
N ASP A 301 13.73 -23.39 7.83
CA ASP A 301 14.90 -24.11 8.36
C ASP A 301 16.01 -23.23 8.93
N PHE A 302 15.93 -21.91 8.77
CA PHE A 302 16.93 -20.97 9.30
C PHE A 302 16.75 -20.69 10.79
N LEU A 303 15.60 -21.03 11.38
CA LEU A 303 15.36 -20.98 12.83
C LEU A 303 16.00 -22.18 13.53
N ARG A 304 17.28 -22.45 13.25
CA ARG A 304 18.04 -23.49 13.95
C ARG A 304 18.42 -22.90 15.29
N ILE A 305 17.76 -23.37 16.33
CA ILE A 305 18.17 -23.12 17.71
C ILE A 305 19.55 -23.76 17.87
N THR A 306 20.60 -22.95 17.84
CA THR A 306 21.89 -23.34 18.45
C THR A 306 21.65 -23.48 19.94
N GLU A 307 22.24 -24.49 20.59
CA GLU A 307 22.01 -24.85 22.01
C GLU A 307 22.20 -23.70 23.01
N THR A 308 22.79 -22.58 22.58
CA THR A 308 23.12 -21.40 23.37
C THR A 308 22.07 -20.27 23.32
N GLU A 309 21.07 -20.31 22.44
CA GLU A 309 20.07 -19.24 22.29
C GLU A 309 18.67 -19.68 22.74
N GLU A 310 18.01 -18.86 23.57
CA GLU A 310 16.61 -19.07 23.93
C GLU A 310 15.73 -18.99 22.68
N ALA A 311 14.95 -20.04 22.43
CA ALA A 311 14.05 -20.08 21.28
C ALA A 311 13.02 -18.94 21.34
N PRO A 312 12.77 -18.23 20.23
CA PRO A 312 11.77 -17.17 20.21
C PRO A 312 10.39 -17.74 20.57
N VAL A 313 9.72 -17.11 21.54
CA VAL A 313 8.38 -17.49 21.97
C VAL A 313 7.35 -16.85 21.03
N PHE A 314 6.71 -17.70 20.23
CA PHE A 314 5.61 -17.30 19.35
C PHE A 314 4.26 -17.46 20.03
N LYS A 315 3.34 -16.52 19.77
CA LYS A 315 1.97 -16.56 20.31
C LYS A 315 0.99 -17.09 19.27
N SER A 316 0.27 -18.16 19.61
CA SER A 316 -0.87 -18.62 18.83
C SER A 316 -2.12 -17.81 19.14
N LEU A 317 -3.05 -17.77 18.19
CA LEU A 317 -4.39 -17.23 18.41
C LEU A 317 -5.13 -18.11 19.44
N GLU A 318 -5.48 -17.52 20.57
CA GLU A 318 -6.28 -18.17 21.61
C GLU A 318 -7.77 -17.97 21.34
N GLU A 319 -8.58 -18.95 21.76
CA GLU A 319 -10.03 -18.84 21.69
C GLU A 319 -10.54 -17.85 22.75
N LEU A 320 -11.47 -16.98 22.36
CA LEU A 320 -12.02 -15.96 23.26
C LEU A 320 -13.04 -16.58 24.23
N ASP A 321 -12.63 -16.75 25.49
CA ASP A 321 -13.49 -17.20 26.57
C ASP A 321 -14.37 -16.06 27.12
N LEU A 322 -15.62 -16.01 26.64
CA LEU A 322 -16.65 -15.10 27.19
C LEU A 322 -17.51 -15.82 28.26
N PRO A 323 -18.09 -15.08 29.23
CA PRO A 323 -18.96 -15.68 30.23
C PRO A 323 -20.11 -16.46 29.58
N LYS A 324 -20.28 -17.73 29.99
CA LYS A 324 -21.23 -18.74 29.43
C LYS A 324 -22.69 -18.27 29.34
N HIS A 325 -23.08 -17.22 30.09
CA HIS A 325 -24.44 -16.69 30.13
C HIS A 325 -24.71 -15.51 29.18
N SER A 326 -23.68 -14.98 28.50
CA SER A 326 -23.89 -13.95 27.49
C SER A 326 -24.31 -14.61 26.17
N LYS A 327 -25.54 -14.41 25.70
CA LYS A 327 -25.96 -14.84 24.34
C LYS A 327 -25.43 -13.83 23.30
N VAL A 328 -25.04 -14.28 22.10
CA VAL A 328 -24.91 -13.37 20.95
C VAL A 328 -26.30 -12.83 20.70
N LYS A 329 -26.61 -11.65 21.24
CA LYS A 329 -27.89 -11.01 20.98
C LYS A 329 -27.84 -10.52 19.54
N ARG A 330 -28.74 -11.06 18.69
CA ARG A 330 -29.22 -10.35 17.50
C ARG A 330 -29.87 -9.08 18.04
N GLN A 331 -29.13 -7.99 18.21
CA GLN A 331 -29.75 -6.74 18.58
C GLN A 331 -30.64 -6.34 17.41
N SER A 332 -31.95 -6.54 17.58
CA SER A 332 -32.98 -5.87 16.80
C SER A 332 -32.70 -4.40 16.90
N SER A 333 -32.17 -3.79 15.83
CA SER A 333 -32.23 -2.35 15.54
C SER A 333 -32.44 -1.45 16.75
N THR A 334 -31.57 -1.56 17.76
CA THR A 334 -31.39 -0.49 18.73
C THR A 334 -30.52 0.52 18.02
N PRO A 335 -30.88 1.81 18.06
CA PRO A 335 -30.21 2.83 17.27
C PRO A 335 -28.71 2.77 17.56
N ASN A 336 -27.90 3.21 16.58
CA ASN A 336 -26.53 3.67 16.83
C ASN A 336 -26.49 4.31 18.22
N ALA A 337 -25.51 3.94 19.06
CA ALA A 337 -25.31 4.49 20.41
C ALA A 337 -25.97 5.87 20.50
N SER A 338 -27.07 5.96 21.27
CA SER A 338 -27.97 7.12 21.30
C SER A 338 -27.17 8.39 21.11
N GLU A 339 -27.57 9.31 20.25
CA GLU A 339 -26.79 10.54 19.94
C GLU A 339 -26.26 11.26 21.20
N PHE A 340 -26.91 11.06 22.34
CA PHE A 340 -26.50 11.41 23.71
C PHE A 340 -25.19 10.78 24.24
N GLU A 341 -24.76 9.58 23.83
CA GLU A 341 -23.47 8.97 24.19
C GLU A 341 -22.30 9.51 23.35
N GLN A 342 -22.59 10.21 22.24
CA GLN A 342 -21.58 10.70 21.30
C GLN A 342 -21.16 12.14 21.59
N GLN A 343 -22.06 12.94 22.18
CA GLN A 343 -21.75 14.29 22.58
C GLN A 343 -21.03 14.28 23.93
N PRO A 344 -19.86 14.91 24.03
CA PRO A 344 -19.17 15.00 25.31
C PRO A 344 -19.93 15.94 26.25
N ASP A 345 -20.21 15.47 27.46
CA ASP A 345 -20.73 16.31 28.56
C ASP A 345 -19.70 17.35 29.06
N VAL A 346 -18.48 17.28 28.54
CA VAL A 346 -17.29 18.01 29.00
C VAL A 346 -16.74 18.85 27.86
N ASN A 347 -16.62 20.16 28.07
CA ASN A 347 -15.95 21.05 27.13
C ASN A 347 -14.47 21.24 27.52
N ILE A 348 -13.56 21.14 26.55
CA ILE A 348 -12.11 21.30 26.77
C ILE A 348 -11.82 22.66 27.45
N ASN A 349 -12.48 23.73 27.01
CA ASN A 349 -12.18 25.09 27.49
C ASN A 349 -12.52 25.27 28.98
N ASP A 350 -13.58 24.62 29.47
CA ASP A 350 -14.02 24.73 30.86
C ASP A 350 -13.16 23.90 31.82
N TRP A 351 -12.53 22.83 31.31
CA TRP A 351 -11.74 21.89 32.11
C TRP A 351 -10.23 22.11 31.98
N LYS A 352 -9.79 22.92 31.00
CA LYS A 352 -8.37 23.27 30.80
C LYS A 352 -7.75 24.04 31.96
N ASN A 353 -8.53 24.64 32.85
CA ASN A 353 -8.03 25.40 34.00
C ASN A 353 -8.29 24.72 35.36
N LYS A 354 -9.01 23.60 35.38
CA LYS A 354 -9.32 22.87 36.63
C LYS A 354 -8.13 22.09 37.16
N SER A 355 -8.14 21.74 38.44
CA SER A 355 -7.06 20.98 39.08
C SER A 355 -6.98 19.55 38.53
N THR A 356 -5.78 18.95 38.52
CA THR A 356 -5.58 17.55 38.09
C THR A 356 -6.45 16.58 38.92
N TYR A 357 -6.69 16.87 40.20
CA TYR A 357 -7.55 16.07 41.07
C TYR A 357 -9.02 16.07 40.62
N GLU A 358 -9.59 17.22 40.29
CA GLU A 358 -10.98 17.32 39.78
C GLU A 358 -11.16 16.57 38.46
N ILE A 359 -10.15 16.63 37.58
CA ILE A 359 -10.15 15.90 36.31
C ILE A 359 -10.17 14.39 36.56
N LEU A 360 -9.34 13.91 37.50
CA LEU A 360 -9.30 12.49 37.87
C LEU A 360 -10.61 12.02 38.53
N GLN A 361 -11.22 12.85 39.38
CA GLN A 361 -12.52 12.53 39.98
C GLN A 361 -13.58 12.39 38.89
N LYS A 362 -13.67 13.38 37.98
CA LYS A 362 -14.63 13.32 36.87
C LYS A 362 -14.36 12.17 35.90
N LEU A 363 -13.09 11.82 35.65
CA LEU A 363 -12.71 10.68 34.82
C LEU A 363 -13.26 9.36 35.39
N ASN A 364 -13.17 9.19 36.72
CA ASN A 364 -13.65 7.99 37.39
C ASN A 364 -15.18 7.90 37.43
N ASP A 365 -15.87 9.05 37.51
CA ASP A 365 -17.33 9.11 37.58
C ASP A 365 -18.00 9.08 36.20
N CYS A 366 -17.24 9.33 35.13
CA CYS A 366 -17.77 9.43 33.78
C CYS A 366 -17.84 8.08 33.09
N ASN A 367 -19.01 7.72 32.55
CA ASN A 367 -19.20 6.52 31.73
C ASN A 367 -19.14 6.80 30.21
N CYS A 368 -19.14 8.08 29.81
CA CYS A 368 -19.11 8.50 28.42
C CYS A 368 -17.66 8.47 27.87
N LEU A 369 -17.43 7.65 26.84
CA LEU A 369 -16.11 7.47 26.24
C LEU A 369 -15.57 8.76 25.60
N ALA A 370 -16.45 9.60 25.05
CA ALA A 370 -16.06 10.89 24.47
C ALA A 370 -15.51 11.83 25.55
N SER A 371 -16.23 11.98 26.66
CA SER A 371 -15.81 12.78 27.82
C SER A 371 -14.53 12.24 28.46
N GLN A 372 -14.38 10.92 28.60
CA GLN A 372 -13.15 10.31 29.10
C GLN A 372 -11.94 10.63 28.20
N ALA A 373 -12.10 10.52 26.88
CA ALA A 373 -11.03 10.84 25.93
C ALA A 373 -10.60 12.32 26.01
N LEU A 374 -11.56 13.24 26.19
CA LEU A 374 -11.27 14.66 26.38
C LEU A 374 -10.54 14.96 27.70
N LEU A 375 -10.95 14.33 28.81
CA LEU A 375 -10.25 14.51 30.08
C LEU A 375 -8.83 13.95 30.02
N LEU A 376 -8.64 12.81 29.36
CA LEU A 376 -7.33 12.21 29.15
C LEU A 376 -6.45 13.03 28.20
N SER A 377 -7.00 13.72 27.20
CA SER A 377 -6.20 14.62 26.35
C SER A 377 -5.64 15.80 27.14
N ILE A 378 -6.41 16.34 28.09
CA ILE A 378 -5.96 17.38 29.01
C ILE A 378 -4.86 16.84 29.93
N LEU A 379 -5.02 15.64 30.50
CA LEU A 379 -4.01 15.00 31.34
C LEU A 379 -2.73 14.70 30.56
N LEU A 380 -2.84 14.20 29.33
CA LEU A 380 -1.71 13.88 28.46
C LEU A 380 -0.86 15.13 28.18
N LYS A 381 -1.50 16.27 27.91
CA LYS A 381 -0.80 17.55 27.66
C LYS A 381 -0.18 18.17 28.90
N ARG A 382 -0.70 17.87 30.10
CA ARG A 382 -0.23 18.44 31.37
C ARG A 382 0.82 17.60 32.08
N GLU A 383 0.53 16.31 32.27
CA GLU A 383 1.31 15.38 33.10
C GLU A 383 2.12 14.38 32.28
N GLY A 384 1.80 14.24 30.98
CA GLY A 384 2.47 13.31 30.07
C GLY A 384 1.86 11.90 30.02
N PRO A 385 2.39 11.03 29.15
CA PRO A 385 1.80 9.72 28.83
C PRO A 385 1.92 8.69 29.97
N ASN A 386 2.95 8.81 30.80
CA ASN A 386 3.28 7.84 31.86
C ASN A 386 2.60 8.17 33.20
N PHE A 387 1.77 9.21 33.25
CA PHE A 387 1.03 9.57 34.45
C PHE A 387 0.05 8.45 34.83
N ILE A 388 0.00 8.07 36.10
CA ILE A 388 -0.77 6.92 36.57
C ILE A 388 -2.20 7.33 36.93
N THR A 389 -3.16 6.69 36.29
CA THR A 389 -4.60 6.76 36.61
C THR A 389 -5.05 5.48 37.32
N LYS A 390 -6.29 5.42 37.82
CA LYS A 390 -6.84 4.21 38.44
C LYS A 390 -6.82 2.98 37.53
N GLU A 391 -6.90 3.17 36.20
CA GLU A 391 -6.92 2.07 35.24
C GLU A 391 -5.57 1.86 34.52
N GLY A 392 -4.45 2.26 35.14
CA GLY A 392 -3.10 2.20 34.55
C GLY A 392 -2.61 3.57 34.08
N THR A 393 -1.59 3.60 33.25
CA THR A 393 -1.04 4.86 32.71
C THR A 393 -2.05 5.60 31.81
N VAL A 394 -1.88 6.91 31.63
CA VAL A 394 -2.72 7.70 30.70
C VAL A 394 -2.71 7.08 29.31
N ALA A 395 -1.53 6.66 28.81
CA ALA A 395 -1.41 5.99 27.52
C ALA A 395 -2.22 4.68 27.44
N GLU A 396 -2.11 3.81 28.44
CA GLU A 396 -2.87 2.55 28.51
C GLU A 396 -4.39 2.80 28.61
N HIS A 397 -4.79 3.83 29.35
CA HIS A 397 -6.20 4.22 29.47
C HIS A 397 -6.75 4.72 28.13
N ILE A 398 -6.00 5.58 27.41
CA ILE A 398 -6.37 6.01 26.06
C ILE A 398 -6.44 4.81 25.10
N GLU A 399 -5.50 3.86 25.20
CA GLU A 399 -5.53 2.63 24.38
C GLU A 399 -6.76 1.76 24.68
N ARG A 400 -7.19 1.67 25.94
CA ARG A 400 -8.41 0.96 26.32
C ARG A 400 -9.65 1.65 25.76
N ILE A 401 -9.72 2.99 25.81
CA ILE A 401 -10.81 3.77 25.20
C ILE A 401 -10.81 3.57 23.69
N TYR A 402 -9.65 3.63 23.04
CA TYR A 402 -9.49 3.40 21.61
C TYR A 402 -10.11 2.04 21.21
N ARG A 403 -9.77 0.96 21.91
CA ARG A 403 -10.33 -0.38 21.63
C ARG A 403 -11.84 -0.44 21.89
N ARG A 404 -12.31 0.09 23.03
CA ARG A 404 -13.75 0.09 23.39
C ARG A 404 -14.60 0.92 22.44
N ALA A 405 -14.14 2.12 22.08
CA ALA A 405 -14.80 3.01 21.14
C ALA A 405 -14.87 2.37 19.74
N GLY A 406 -13.84 1.62 19.36
CA GLY A 406 -13.79 0.83 18.15
C GLY A 406 -14.87 -0.24 18.06
N SER A 407 -14.96 -1.10 19.07
CA SER A 407 -16.01 -2.13 19.17
C SER A 407 -17.43 -1.54 19.21
N LYS A 408 -17.60 -0.35 19.80
CA LYS A 408 -18.87 0.40 19.80
C LYS A 408 -19.13 1.23 18.54
N LYS A 409 -18.17 1.28 17.59
CA LYS A 409 -18.27 2.06 16.33
C LYS A 409 -18.43 3.56 16.55
N LEU A 410 -17.82 4.11 17.61
CA LEU A 410 -17.80 5.54 17.93
C LEU A 410 -16.63 6.24 17.20
N TRP A 411 -16.76 6.43 15.89
CA TRP A 411 -15.65 6.81 15.01
C TRP A 411 -14.93 8.11 15.38
N SER A 412 -15.66 9.13 15.85
CA SER A 412 -15.05 10.40 16.29
C SER A 412 -14.12 10.21 17.49
N VAL A 413 -14.55 9.41 18.47
CA VAL A 413 -13.77 9.11 19.68
C VAL A 413 -12.58 8.23 19.34
N VAL A 414 -12.75 7.26 18.44
CA VAL A 414 -11.65 6.39 17.98
C VAL A 414 -10.58 7.21 17.24
N ARG A 415 -10.98 8.11 16.35
CA ARG A 415 -10.07 9.04 15.65
C ARG A 415 -9.31 9.92 16.63
N PHE A 416 -10.01 10.46 17.62
CA PHE A 416 -9.40 11.30 18.64
C PHE A 416 -8.38 10.52 19.47
N ALA A 417 -8.74 9.34 19.98
CA ALA A 417 -7.84 8.49 20.75
C ALA A 417 -6.63 8.00 19.92
N ALA A 418 -6.82 7.68 18.63
CA ALA A 418 -5.74 7.31 17.73
C ALA A 418 -4.76 8.47 17.50
N SER A 419 -5.26 9.70 17.45
CA SER A 419 -4.43 10.89 17.32
C SER A 419 -3.57 11.12 18.57
N LEU A 420 -4.19 11.03 19.76
CA LEU A 420 -3.49 11.18 21.03
C LEU A 420 -2.36 10.15 21.23
N LEU A 421 -2.57 8.92 20.75
CA LEU A 421 -1.55 7.86 20.81
C LEU A 421 -0.48 7.97 19.72
N GLY A 422 -0.64 8.89 18.76
CA GLY A 422 0.30 9.01 17.64
C GLY A 422 0.35 7.74 16.76
N LYS A 423 -0.79 7.05 16.59
CA LYS A 423 -0.88 5.79 15.81
C LYS A 423 -0.71 6.05 14.31
N LEU A 424 0.15 5.26 13.67
CA LEU A 424 0.39 5.28 12.22
C LEU A 424 -0.15 4.00 11.59
N VAL A 425 -0.71 4.09 10.39
CA VAL A 425 -1.11 2.93 9.60
C VAL A 425 0.06 2.39 8.77
N ASP A 426 0.30 1.07 8.84
CA ASP A 426 1.37 0.40 8.08
C ASP A 426 1.21 0.52 6.56
N SER A 427 -0.03 0.57 6.06
CA SER A 427 -0.34 0.66 4.63
C SER A 427 -0.16 2.07 4.05
N LEU A 428 0.22 3.07 4.86
CA LEU A 428 0.32 4.46 4.43
C LEU A 428 1.46 4.68 3.43
N ALA A 429 2.67 4.19 3.73
CA ALA A 429 3.82 4.35 2.83
C ALA A 429 3.61 3.64 1.46
N PRO A 430 3.08 2.39 1.41
CA PRO A 430 2.67 1.77 0.15
C PRO A 430 1.61 2.58 -0.60
N SER A 431 0.61 3.13 0.09
CA SER A 431 -0.47 3.91 -0.54
C SER A 431 0.05 5.21 -1.17
N ILE A 432 0.95 5.91 -0.50
CA ILE A 432 1.64 7.08 -1.05
C ILE A 432 2.46 6.67 -2.29
N THR A 433 3.18 5.55 -2.20
CA THR A 433 3.98 5.04 -3.32
C THR A 433 3.11 4.76 -4.56
N ASN A 434 1.92 4.18 -4.38
CA ASN A 434 0.98 3.95 -5.48
C ASN A 434 0.57 5.25 -6.18
N VAL A 435 0.41 6.35 -5.44
CA VAL A 435 0.12 7.66 -6.03
C VAL A 435 1.31 8.22 -6.80
N LEU A 436 2.51 8.13 -6.24
CA LEU A 436 3.75 8.61 -6.86
C LEU A 436 4.07 7.86 -8.16
N VAL A 437 3.86 6.55 -8.20
CA VAL A 437 4.08 5.71 -9.39
C VAL A 437 3.16 6.11 -10.55
N GLN A 438 2.00 6.68 -10.26
CA GLN A 438 1.07 7.22 -11.28
C GLN A 438 1.44 8.65 -11.72
N GLY A 439 2.64 9.13 -11.36
CA GLY A 439 3.15 10.44 -11.77
C GLY A 439 2.47 11.62 -11.07
N LYS A 440 1.89 11.40 -9.88
CA LYS A 440 1.20 12.44 -9.11
C LYS A 440 1.92 12.70 -7.79
N GLN A 441 1.80 13.92 -7.26
CA GLN A 441 2.32 14.29 -5.95
C GLN A 441 1.20 14.29 -4.90
N VAL A 442 1.53 14.01 -3.64
CA VAL A 442 0.60 14.09 -2.51
C VAL A 442 1.05 15.20 -1.57
N THR A 443 0.12 15.99 -1.03
CA THR A 443 0.43 16.92 0.07
C THR A 443 -0.36 16.64 1.33
N LEU A 444 0.31 16.76 2.47
CA LEU A 444 -0.24 16.60 3.81
C LEU A 444 -0.18 17.93 4.56
N GLY A 445 -1.28 18.31 5.18
CA GLY A 445 -1.42 19.61 5.84
C GLY A 445 -2.87 20.01 6.02
N ALA A 446 -3.14 20.91 6.96
CA ALA A 446 -4.48 21.46 7.17
C ALA A 446 -4.85 22.45 6.06
N PHE A 447 -6.14 22.60 5.78
CA PHE A 447 -6.64 23.56 4.80
C PHE A 447 -6.23 25.00 5.18
N GLY A 448 -5.69 25.75 4.21
CA GLY A 448 -5.23 27.13 4.41
C GLY A 448 -3.97 27.28 5.26
N GLN A 449 -3.24 26.18 5.53
CA GLN A 449 -1.98 26.18 6.26
C GLN A 449 -0.84 25.68 5.37
N GLU A 450 0.38 25.69 5.90
CA GLU A 450 1.55 25.15 5.21
C GLU A 450 1.42 23.63 5.00
N GLU A 451 1.65 23.17 3.77
CA GLU A 451 1.53 21.77 3.38
C GLU A 451 2.90 21.18 3.05
N ALA A 452 3.16 19.96 3.54
CA ALA A 452 4.33 19.19 3.15
C ALA A 452 4.06 18.47 1.82
N VAL A 453 4.90 18.74 0.82
CA VAL A 453 4.84 18.06 -0.49
C VAL A 453 5.65 16.78 -0.44
N ILE A 454 4.99 15.66 -0.77
CA ILE A 454 5.63 14.35 -0.90
C ILE A 454 5.76 14.04 -2.40
N SER A 455 6.99 14.11 -2.89
CA SER A 455 7.36 13.81 -4.28
C SER A 455 8.15 12.51 -4.43
N ASN A 456 8.63 11.93 -3.33
CA ASN A 456 9.42 10.70 -3.31
C ASN A 456 8.93 9.77 -2.20
N PRO A 457 9.13 8.45 -2.30
CA PRO A 457 8.79 7.52 -1.23
C PRO A 457 9.55 7.85 0.07
N LEU A 458 8.82 8.03 1.17
CA LEU A 458 9.36 8.37 2.49
C LEU A 458 9.25 7.18 3.44
N SER A 459 10.09 7.17 4.48
CA SER A 459 9.99 6.17 5.55
C SER A 459 8.76 6.43 6.45
N PRO A 460 8.16 5.40 7.06
CA PRO A 460 7.00 5.56 7.95
C PRO A 460 7.21 6.57 9.08
N ALA A 461 8.42 6.63 9.65
CA ALA A 461 8.77 7.58 10.71
C ALA A 461 8.73 9.05 10.23
N VAL A 462 9.23 9.33 9.02
CA VAL A 462 9.18 10.68 8.45
C VAL A 462 7.74 11.08 8.14
N ILE A 463 6.95 10.16 7.59
CA ILE A 463 5.52 10.39 7.32
C ILE A 463 4.76 10.67 8.63
N LYS A 464 5.08 9.95 9.71
CA LYS A 464 4.51 10.20 11.05
C LYS A 464 4.75 11.63 11.49
N ASN A 465 5.99 12.09 11.43
CA ASN A 465 6.36 13.43 11.86
C ASN A 465 5.62 14.49 11.03
N ILE A 466 5.58 14.34 9.71
CA ILE A 466 4.85 15.27 8.82
C ILE A 466 3.38 15.38 9.22
N ILE A 467 2.69 14.25 9.44
CA ILE A 467 1.26 14.24 9.78
C ILE A 467 1.02 14.94 11.12
N TYR A 468 1.76 14.57 12.16
CA TYR A 468 1.51 15.08 13.50
C TYR A 468 2.05 16.50 13.73
N GLU A 469 3.04 16.95 12.95
CA GLU A 469 3.53 18.34 13.02
C GLU A 469 2.65 19.30 12.22
N LYS A 470 2.25 18.94 10.99
CA LYS A 470 1.54 19.86 10.07
C LYS A 470 0.02 19.78 10.17
N CYS A 471 -0.56 18.63 10.56
CA CYS A 471 -2.02 18.46 10.59
C CYS A 471 -2.65 18.73 11.96
N HIS A 472 -1.86 18.82 13.04
CA HIS A 472 -2.37 18.91 14.42
C HIS A 472 -2.81 20.34 14.85
N LEU A 473 -2.70 21.34 13.97
CA LEU A 473 -2.84 22.75 14.34
C LEU A 473 -4.28 23.21 14.67
N GLN A 474 -5.30 22.56 14.10
CA GLN A 474 -6.71 22.94 14.33
C GLN A 474 -7.49 21.86 15.08
N ASP A 475 -7.55 20.65 14.53
CA ASP A 475 -8.24 19.51 15.12
C ASP A 475 -7.30 18.30 15.12
N GLU A 476 -7.12 17.69 16.29
CA GLU A 476 -6.25 16.52 16.42
C GLU A 476 -6.75 15.35 15.55
N ARG A 477 -8.05 15.29 15.27
CA ARG A 477 -8.66 14.22 14.45
C ARG A 477 -8.30 14.33 12.97
N ASP A 478 -7.89 15.51 12.48
CA ASP A 478 -7.51 15.70 11.07
C ASP A 478 -6.34 14.82 10.67
N ALA A 479 -5.34 14.68 11.54
CA ALA A 479 -4.18 13.81 11.33
C ALA A 479 -4.58 12.36 11.00
N VAL A 480 -5.66 11.87 11.60
CA VAL A 480 -6.14 10.49 11.41
C VAL A 480 -7.00 10.37 10.15
N VAL A 481 -7.87 11.34 9.89
CA VAL A 481 -8.66 11.38 8.64
C VAL A 481 -7.77 11.53 7.42
N GLN A 482 -6.69 12.31 7.49
CA GLN A 482 -5.72 12.40 6.39
C GLN A 482 -5.07 11.05 6.09
N GLN A 483 -4.73 10.26 7.12
CA GLN A 483 -4.22 8.89 6.92
C GLN A 483 -5.26 7.99 6.23
N GLU A 484 -6.53 8.02 6.67
CA GLU A 484 -7.63 7.29 6.01
C GLU A 484 -7.74 7.66 4.52
N LEU A 485 -7.74 8.97 4.22
CA LEU A 485 -7.88 9.47 2.86
C LEU A 485 -6.70 9.08 1.97
N VAL A 486 -5.46 9.14 2.46
CA VAL A 486 -4.30 8.68 1.69
C VAL A 486 -4.41 7.20 1.34
N ILE A 487 -4.87 6.36 2.27
CA ILE A 487 -5.09 4.93 2.02
C ILE A 487 -6.19 4.74 0.97
N HIS A 488 -7.30 5.46 1.08
CA HIS A 488 -8.38 5.39 0.09
C HIS A 488 -7.94 5.88 -1.28
N ILE A 489 -7.22 6.99 -1.37
CA ILE A 489 -6.70 7.52 -2.63
C ILE A 489 -5.71 6.55 -3.26
N GLY A 490 -4.77 6.00 -2.48
CA GLY A 490 -3.84 4.99 -2.94
C GLY A 490 -4.52 3.73 -3.48
N TRP A 491 -5.68 3.36 -2.91
CA TRP A 491 -6.52 2.28 -3.41
C TRP A 491 -7.29 2.67 -4.68
N ILE A 492 -7.98 3.82 -4.69
CA ILE A 492 -8.79 4.28 -5.83
C ILE A 492 -7.90 4.51 -7.05
N ILE A 493 -6.74 5.15 -6.90
CA ILE A 493 -5.86 5.46 -8.04
C ILE A 493 -5.29 4.19 -8.70
N SER A 494 -5.13 3.13 -7.92
CA SER A 494 -4.63 1.85 -8.43
C SER A 494 -5.69 1.08 -9.22
N ASN A 495 -6.97 1.25 -8.88
CA ASN A 495 -8.09 0.55 -9.52
C ASN A 495 -8.79 1.36 -10.62
N SER A 496 -8.86 2.68 -10.44
CA SER A 496 -9.59 3.64 -11.28
C SER A 496 -8.75 4.92 -11.45
N PRO A 497 -7.62 4.87 -12.15
CA PRO A 497 -6.74 6.03 -12.34
C PRO A 497 -7.41 7.19 -13.09
N GLU A 498 -8.44 6.90 -13.89
CA GLU A 498 -9.22 7.89 -14.64
C GLU A 498 -9.91 8.95 -13.75
N LEU A 499 -10.26 8.58 -12.51
CA LEU A 499 -10.87 9.51 -11.54
C LEU A 499 -9.92 10.63 -11.11
N PHE A 500 -8.62 10.47 -11.33
CA PHE A 500 -7.60 11.47 -11.01
C PHE A 500 -7.04 12.14 -12.26
N SER A 501 -7.73 12.03 -13.41
CA SER A 501 -7.38 12.77 -14.61
C SER A 501 -7.41 14.28 -14.35
N GLY A 502 -6.40 15.01 -14.85
CA GLY A 502 -6.27 16.45 -14.64
C GLY A 502 -5.78 16.87 -13.25
N MET A 503 -5.51 15.92 -12.34
CA MET A 503 -4.98 16.20 -11.00
C MET A 503 -3.50 15.80 -10.95
N LEU A 504 -2.57 16.77 -10.92
CA LEU A 504 -1.14 16.49 -10.74
C LEU A 504 -0.74 16.40 -9.26
N LYS A 505 -1.31 17.27 -8.43
CA LYS A 505 -1.01 17.39 -7.00
C LYS A 505 -2.28 17.14 -6.20
N ILE A 506 -2.30 16.05 -5.45
CA ILE A 506 -3.42 15.62 -4.61
C ILE A 506 -3.23 16.22 -3.21
N ARG A 507 -3.98 17.28 -2.91
CA ARG A 507 -3.90 18.01 -1.64
C ARG A 507 -4.92 17.48 -0.63
N ILE A 508 -4.48 16.67 0.33
CA ILE A 508 -5.40 15.95 1.23
C ILE A 508 -6.22 16.92 2.09
N GLY A 509 -5.63 18.01 2.59
CA GLY A 509 -6.35 19.03 3.36
C GLY A 509 -7.48 19.71 2.57
N TRP A 510 -7.29 19.92 1.26
CA TRP A 510 -8.31 20.50 0.39
C TRP A 510 -9.39 19.49 0.00
N ILE A 511 -9.03 18.22 -0.10
CA ILE A 511 -10.02 17.13 -0.25
C ILE A 511 -10.94 17.08 0.97
N ILE A 512 -10.40 17.20 2.20
CA ILE A 512 -11.23 17.30 3.42
C ILE A 512 -12.18 18.51 3.34
N HIS A 513 -11.69 19.66 2.86
CA HIS A 513 -12.52 20.85 2.66
C HIS A 513 -13.65 20.58 1.66
N ALA A 514 -13.36 19.95 0.51
CA ALA A 514 -14.35 19.57 -0.49
C ALA A 514 -15.39 18.59 0.07
N MET A 515 -14.97 17.61 0.87
CA MET A 515 -15.85 16.65 1.53
C MET A 515 -16.79 17.34 2.53
N LYS A 516 -16.26 18.25 3.36
CA LYS A 516 -17.07 19.07 4.29
C LYS A 516 -18.08 19.93 3.52
N HIS A 517 -17.69 20.47 2.38
CA HIS A 517 -18.59 21.24 1.51
C HIS A 517 -19.70 20.36 0.91
N GLU A 518 -19.35 19.18 0.39
CA GLU A 518 -20.31 18.22 -0.15
C GLU A 518 -21.34 17.76 0.90
N LEU A 519 -20.92 17.59 2.15
CA LEU A 519 -21.85 17.28 3.26
C LEU A 519 -22.82 18.42 3.56
N LYS A 520 -22.38 19.68 3.45
CA LYS A 520 -23.28 20.85 3.56
C LYS A 520 -24.29 20.88 2.42
N ILE A 521 -23.87 20.59 1.19
CA ILE A 521 -24.78 20.51 0.03
C ILE A 521 -25.84 19.43 0.27
N ARG A 522 -25.45 18.24 0.75
CA ARG A 522 -26.37 17.13 1.02
C ARG A 522 -27.36 17.42 2.14
N ALA A 523 -26.95 18.22 3.13
CA ALA A 523 -27.78 18.54 4.28
C ALA A 523 -28.84 19.60 3.97
N GLY A 524 -28.58 20.50 3.00
CA GLY A 524 -29.49 21.60 2.68
C GLY A 524 -29.70 22.49 3.91
N ASP A 525 -30.95 22.56 4.38
CA ASP A 525 -31.34 23.33 5.58
C ASP A 525 -31.08 22.61 6.90
N MET A 526 -30.76 21.31 6.87
CA MET A 526 -30.43 20.54 8.07
C MET A 526 -28.97 20.76 8.50
N PRO A 527 -28.63 20.57 9.79
CA PRO A 527 -27.23 20.59 10.21
C PRO A 527 -26.45 19.49 9.47
N ALA A 528 -25.34 19.88 8.84
CA ALA A 528 -24.50 18.95 8.12
C ALA A 528 -23.92 17.88 9.06
N LYS A 529 -23.95 16.62 8.63
CA LYS A 529 -23.32 15.51 9.34
C LYS A 529 -21.83 15.80 9.50
N ASP A 530 -21.29 15.60 10.69
CA ASP A 530 -19.86 15.79 10.95
C ASP A 530 -19.04 14.69 10.26
N LEU A 531 -18.03 15.08 9.48
CA LEU A 531 -17.13 14.16 8.79
C LEU A 531 -16.44 13.21 9.78
N TYR A 532 -16.05 13.70 10.96
CA TYR A 532 -15.36 12.89 11.96
C TYR A 532 -16.25 11.84 12.62
N GLN A 533 -17.57 11.90 12.45
CA GLN A 533 -18.52 10.90 12.96
C GLN A 533 -18.83 9.82 11.94
N MET A 534 -18.50 10.02 10.66
CA MET A 534 -18.75 9.06 9.60
C MET A 534 -17.85 7.83 9.74
N SER A 535 -18.39 6.65 9.46
CA SER A 535 -17.59 5.42 9.38
C SER A 535 -16.55 5.51 8.24
N PRO A 536 -15.41 4.81 8.33
CA PRO A 536 -14.42 4.79 7.26
C PRO A 536 -15.02 4.49 5.87
N SER A 537 -15.99 3.57 5.78
CA SER A 537 -16.68 3.23 4.53
C SER A 537 -17.51 4.38 3.99
N GLU A 538 -18.20 5.13 4.85
CA GLU A 538 -18.91 6.34 4.44
C GLU A 538 -17.93 7.43 3.99
N VAL A 539 -16.76 7.57 4.63
CA VAL A 539 -15.70 8.50 4.19
C VAL A 539 -15.17 8.13 2.81
N LYS A 540 -14.92 6.84 2.55
CA LYS A 540 -14.53 6.33 1.22
C LYS A 540 -15.60 6.58 0.15
N GLN A 541 -16.88 6.35 0.46
CA GLN A 541 -17.97 6.63 -0.47
C GLN A 541 -18.08 8.12 -0.77
N LEU A 542 -18.00 8.98 0.25
CA LEU A 542 -17.99 10.43 0.07
C LEU A 542 -16.80 10.89 -0.79
N LEU A 543 -15.62 10.29 -0.60
CA LEU A 543 -14.45 10.55 -1.43
C LEU A 543 -14.69 10.16 -2.90
N LEU A 544 -15.30 9.00 -3.16
CA LEU A 544 -15.67 8.59 -4.52
C LEU A 544 -16.68 9.56 -5.15
N ASP A 545 -17.68 10.00 -4.38
CA ASP A 545 -18.71 10.92 -4.85
C ASP A 545 -18.15 12.29 -5.25
N ILE A 546 -17.12 12.79 -4.55
CA ILE A 546 -16.47 14.06 -4.92
C ILE A 546 -15.50 13.89 -6.09
N LEU A 547 -14.87 12.72 -6.25
CA LEU A 547 -13.95 12.46 -7.37
C LEU A 547 -14.68 12.26 -8.70
N GLN A 548 -15.95 11.83 -8.67
CA GLN A 548 -16.71 11.61 -9.91
C GLN A 548 -16.97 12.93 -10.67
N PRO A 549 -16.56 13.04 -11.94
CA PRO A 549 -16.65 14.28 -12.74
C PRO A 549 -18.08 14.68 -13.17
N GLN A 550 -19.08 13.82 -12.95
CA GLN A 550 -20.45 13.99 -13.46
C GLN A 550 -21.48 13.69 -12.37
N GLN A 551 -21.83 14.70 -11.58
CA GLN A 551 -23.01 14.66 -10.72
C GLN A 551 -24.07 15.55 -11.38
N GLN A 552 -24.93 14.94 -12.21
CA GLN A 552 -26.04 15.64 -12.86
C GLN A 552 -26.89 16.35 -11.79
N GLY A 553 -27.12 17.66 -11.95
CA GLY A 553 -27.96 18.46 -11.03
C GLY A 553 -27.22 19.36 -10.03
N ARG A 554 -25.87 19.39 -10.00
CA ARG A 554 -25.13 20.36 -9.17
C ARG A 554 -25.14 21.78 -9.76
N SER A 555 -25.22 22.79 -8.90
CA SER A 555 -25.01 24.19 -9.31
C SER A 555 -23.57 24.42 -9.77
N TRP A 556 -23.36 25.37 -10.69
CA TRP A 556 -22.03 25.73 -11.19
C TRP A 556 -21.08 26.17 -10.08
N LEU A 557 -21.60 26.89 -9.06
CA LEU A 557 -20.81 27.30 -7.90
C LEU A 557 -20.28 26.09 -7.12
N ASN A 558 -21.16 25.14 -6.79
CA ASN A 558 -20.79 23.94 -6.04
C ASN A 558 -19.77 23.09 -6.82
N ARG A 559 -19.94 23.01 -8.15
CA ARG A 559 -18.98 22.33 -9.01
C ARG A 559 -17.61 22.98 -8.96
N ARG A 560 -17.54 24.31 -9.10
CA ARG A 560 -16.29 25.06 -9.06
C ARG A 560 -15.59 24.94 -7.72
N GLN A 561 -16.35 24.94 -6.63
CA GLN A 561 -15.82 24.76 -5.28
C GLN A 561 -15.16 23.39 -5.09
N ILE A 562 -15.80 22.33 -5.60
CA ILE A 562 -15.27 20.96 -5.49
C ILE A 562 -14.07 20.79 -6.43
N ASP A 563 -14.21 21.07 -7.73
CA ASP A 563 -13.16 20.86 -8.73
C ASP A 563 -11.91 21.73 -8.42
N GLY A 564 -12.13 22.96 -7.95
CA GLY A 564 -11.07 23.85 -7.49
C GLY A 564 -10.36 23.33 -6.24
N SER A 565 -11.09 22.71 -5.30
CA SER A 565 -10.49 22.06 -4.12
C SER A 565 -9.72 20.78 -4.48
N LEU A 566 -10.11 20.10 -5.55
CA LEU A 566 -9.44 18.90 -6.04
C LEU A 566 -8.21 19.21 -6.90
N ASN A 567 -7.93 20.48 -7.22
CA ASN A 567 -6.93 20.89 -8.21
C ASN A 567 -7.14 20.19 -9.57
N ARG A 568 -8.40 20.07 -10.02
CA ARG A 568 -8.71 19.39 -11.27
C ARG A 568 -8.60 20.35 -12.45
N THR A 569 -7.69 20.05 -13.38
CA THR A 569 -7.50 20.82 -14.61
C THR A 569 -8.16 20.13 -15.82
N PRO A 570 -8.65 20.88 -16.83
CA PRO A 570 -9.11 20.35 -18.09
C PRO A 570 -8.01 19.62 -18.87
N ALA A 571 -8.40 18.74 -19.79
CA ALA A 571 -7.46 18.09 -20.70
C ALA A 571 -6.66 19.13 -21.52
N GLY A 572 -5.36 18.91 -21.65
CA GLY A 572 -4.45 19.81 -22.37
C GLY A 572 -4.33 21.21 -21.74
N PHE A 573 -4.65 21.39 -20.46
CA PHE A 573 -4.52 22.68 -19.78
C PHE A 573 -3.08 23.18 -19.79
N TYR A 574 -2.11 22.37 -19.34
CA TYR A 574 -0.71 22.79 -19.30
C TYR A 574 -0.13 23.06 -20.70
N ASP A 575 -0.51 22.26 -21.70
CA ASP A 575 -0.09 22.49 -23.10
C ASP A 575 -0.57 23.85 -23.62
N ARG A 576 -1.81 24.23 -23.27
CA ARG A 576 -2.37 25.55 -23.61
C ARG A 576 -1.64 26.67 -22.87
N VAL A 577 -1.33 26.49 -21.59
CA VAL A 577 -0.54 27.48 -20.82
C VAL A 577 0.85 27.68 -21.45
N TRP A 578 1.51 26.61 -21.90
CA TRP A 578 2.77 26.69 -22.63
C TRP A 578 2.62 27.51 -23.92
N GLN A 579 1.61 27.21 -24.74
CA GLN A 579 1.35 27.94 -26.00
C GLN A 579 1.04 29.43 -25.77
N ILE A 580 0.44 29.78 -24.64
CA ILE A 580 0.25 31.17 -24.24
C ILE A 580 1.59 31.78 -23.86
N LEU A 581 2.39 31.09 -23.04
CA LEU A 581 3.71 31.55 -22.61
C LEU A 581 4.65 31.83 -23.79
N GLU A 582 4.62 31.01 -24.84
CA GLU A 582 5.35 31.23 -26.10
C GLU A 582 4.99 32.56 -26.79
N ARG A 583 3.75 33.01 -26.64
CA ARG A 583 3.24 34.24 -27.28
C ARG A 583 3.31 35.47 -26.38
N THR A 584 3.66 35.31 -25.10
CA THR A 584 3.75 36.41 -24.13
C THR A 584 5.21 36.71 -23.78
N PRO A 585 5.86 37.71 -24.43
CA PRO A 585 7.28 38.01 -24.19
C PRO A 585 7.59 38.48 -22.77
N ASN A 586 6.59 39.06 -22.09
CA ASN A 586 6.73 39.52 -20.72
C ASN A 586 6.39 38.45 -19.67
N GLY A 587 6.04 37.21 -20.06
CA GLY A 587 5.58 36.16 -19.14
C GLY A 587 4.12 36.28 -18.70
N LEU A 588 3.75 35.50 -17.67
CA LEU A 588 2.40 35.39 -17.12
C LEU A 588 2.37 35.76 -15.63
N ILE A 589 1.34 36.45 -15.17
CA ILE A 589 1.13 36.73 -13.74
C ILE A 589 -0.24 36.20 -13.34
N VAL A 590 -0.28 35.36 -12.31
CA VAL A 590 -1.53 34.91 -11.67
C VAL A 590 -1.37 35.02 -10.16
N ALA A 591 -2.35 35.62 -9.49
CA ALA A 591 -2.39 35.77 -8.03
C ALA A 591 -1.06 36.30 -7.42
N GLY A 592 -0.42 37.25 -8.10
CA GLY A 592 0.85 37.86 -7.68
C GLY A 592 2.12 37.02 -7.92
N LYS A 593 2.01 35.78 -8.43
CA LYS A 593 3.16 34.99 -8.87
C LYS A 593 3.46 35.24 -10.34
N PHE A 594 4.72 35.56 -10.61
CA PHE A 594 5.24 35.80 -11.96
C PHE A 594 5.89 34.53 -12.52
N LEU A 595 5.42 34.10 -13.70
CA LEU A 595 6.02 33.08 -14.52
C LEU A 595 6.71 33.75 -15.73
N PRO A 596 8.05 33.85 -15.73
CA PRO A 596 8.75 34.46 -16.85
C PRO A 596 8.71 33.57 -18.08
N GLN A 597 8.73 34.17 -19.28
CA GLN A 597 8.86 33.41 -20.52
C GLN A 597 10.25 32.76 -20.62
N GLN A 598 11.30 33.53 -20.31
CA GLN A 598 12.68 33.07 -20.27
C GLN A 598 13.21 33.20 -18.83
N PRO A 599 13.88 32.17 -18.27
CA PRO A 599 14.44 31.00 -18.95
C PRO A 599 13.48 29.79 -19.03
N THR A 600 12.20 29.92 -18.69
CA THR A 600 11.27 28.78 -18.65
C THR A 600 11.21 28.00 -19.97
N LEU A 601 11.15 28.70 -21.12
CA LEU A 601 11.14 28.05 -22.43
C LEU A 601 12.52 27.53 -22.87
N SER A 602 13.62 28.02 -22.29
CA SER A 602 14.98 27.52 -22.59
C SER A 602 15.33 26.29 -21.75
N ASP A 603 14.82 26.22 -20.52
CA ASP A 603 15.24 25.25 -19.51
C ASP A 603 14.29 24.04 -19.41
N MET A 604 13.08 24.15 -19.95
CA MET A 604 12.03 23.13 -19.86
C MET A 604 11.41 22.83 -21.24
N THR A 605 10.57 21.79 -21.30
CA THR A 605 9.79 21.46 -22.51
C THR A 605 8.29 21.37 -22.21
N MET A 606 7.45 21.53 -23.25
CA MET A 606 5.97 21.53 -23.15
C MET A 606 5.41 20.32 -22.39
N TYR A 607 6.00 19.14 -22.57
CA TYR A 607 5.48 17.88 -22.02
C TYR A 607 6.15 17.45 -20.71
N GLU A 608 7.02 18.28 -20.14
CA GLU A 608 7.70 17.96 -18.90
C GLU A 608 6.83 18.23 -17.67
N MET A 609 6.85 17.28 -16.73
CA MET A 609 6.18 17.41 -15.44
C MET A 609 6.66 18.64 -14.66
N ASN A 610 7.92 19.05 -14.80
CA ASN A 610 8.49 20.20 -14.10
C ASN A 610 7.76 21.51 -14.47
N PHE A 611 7.45 21.69 -15.76
CA PHE A 611 6.69 22.84 -16.21
C PHE A 611 5.27 22.83 -15.62
N SER A 612 4.59 21.68 -15.68
CA SER A 612 3.23 21.56 -15.13
C SER A 612 3.20 21.80 -13.61
N LEU A 613 4.21 21.33 -12.87
CA LEU A 613 4.35 21.60 -11.43
C LEU A 613 4.61 23.08 -11.14
N LEU A 614 5.35 23.77 -12.00
CA LEU A 614 5.59 25.21 -11.87
C LEU A 614 4.30 26.02 -12.09
N VAL A 615 3.50 25.64 -13.08
CA VAL A 615 2.15 26.21 -13.29
C VAL A 615 1.24 25.92 -12.08
N GLU A 616 1.29 24.72 -11.51
CA GLU A 616 0.54 24.40 -10.29
C GLU A 616 0.98 25.23 -9.07
N ASP A 617 2.27 25.48 -8.91
CA ASP A 617 2.81 26.30 -7.83
C ASP A 617 2.40 27.78 -7.99
N MET A 618 2.29 28.27 -9.23
CA MET A 618 1.71 29.58 -9.52
C MET A 618 0.25 29.66 -9.06
N LEU A 619 -0.56 28.63 -9.35
CA LEU A 619 -1.97 28.56 -8.95
C LEU A 619 -2.17 28.29 -7.43
N GLN A 620 -1.14 27.85 -6.71
CA GLN A 620 -1.23 27.49 -5.29
C GLN A 620 -1.62 28.67 -4.39
N ASN A 621 -1.27 29.91 -4.77
CA ASN A 621 -1.57 31.12 -4.00
C ASN A 621 -3.05 31.54 -4.03
N ILE A 622 -3.89 30.84 -4.78
CA ILE A 622 -5.32 31.13 -4.84
C ILE A 622 -6.01 30.39 -3.69
N ASP A 623 -6.39 31.14 -2.65
CA ASP A 623 -7.03 30.59 -1.45
C ASP A 623 -8.48 30.15 -1.68
N GLN A 624 -9.19 30.78 -2.63
CA GLN A 624 -10.59 30.50 -2.93
C GLN A 624 -10.73 29.40 -4.00
N PRO A 625 -11.30 28.22 -3.67
CA PRO A 625 -11.45 27.12 -4.62
C PRO A 625 -12.21 27.51 -5.90
N GLU A 626 -13.28 28.29 -5.78
CA GLU A 626 -14.14 28.66 -6.90
C GLU A 626 -13.42 29.59 -7.86
N TYR A 627 -12.65 30.53 -7.31
CA TYR A 627 -11.83 31.45 -8.11
C TYR A 627 -10.69 30.72 -8.81
N ARG A 628 -10.05 29.76 -8.13
CA ARG A 628 -9.05 28.88 -8.75
C ARG A 628 -9.64 28.16 -9.96
N GLN A 629 -10.83 27.57 -9.80
CA GLN A 629 -11.45 26.83 -10.90
C GLN A 629 -11.82 27.76 -12.06
N ILE A 630 -12.30 28.98 -11.80
CA ILE A 630 -12.59 29.96 -12.85
C ILE A 630 -11.34 30.27 -13.69
N ILE A 631 -10.17 30.39 -13.06
CA ILE A 631 -8.91 30.67 -13.77
C ILE A 631 -8.50 29.51 -14.69
N VAL A 632 -8.80 28.28 -14.29
CA VAL A 632 -8.41 27.06 -15.00
C VAL A 632 -9.44 26.66 -16.08
N GLU A 633 -10.70 27.09 -15.94
CA GLU A 633 -11.79 26.82 -16.90
C GLU A 633 -11.65 27.58 -18.25
N VAL A 634 -10.79 28.59 -18.33
CA VAL A 634 -10.68 29.51 -19.49
C VAL A 634 -10.09 28.86 -20.74
#